data_AF-A0A2K3L1M7-F1
#
_entry.id   AF-A0A2K3L1M7-F1
#
_cell.length_a   1.000
_cell.length_b   1.000
_cell.length_c   1.000
_cell.angle_alpha   90.00
_cell.angle_beta   90.00
_cell.angle_gamma   90.00
#
_symmetry.space_group_name_H-M   'P 1'
#
loop_
_entity.id
_entity.type
_entity.pdbx_description
1 polymer ?
#
loop_
_entity_poly.entity_id
_entity_poly.type
_entity_poly.pdbx_seq_one_letter_code
_entity_poly.pdbx_strand_id
1 'polypeptide(L)'
;AGGPFITTSYDYDAPIDEYGLLREPKYGHLKDLHKAIKQCEHALVSSDPKVTSLGAYEQAYVFSTRTTCAAFLANYHSNSAAKVTFNNRHYDLPAWSISILPDCRTDVFNTARVRFQPSQIQMLPSNSKLFSWETYDEDVSSLAENSKITASGLLEQLSATRDTSDYLWYITSIDISPSESFLRGRNKPSISSAFGTKEHPSFNFNGPIDLRAGTNKIALLSVAVGLPNGGIHFESWKTGITGPVLLHGLDRGQKDLTGQKWSYQVGLKGEAVNLVSPNGVSSVDWVRTSQASQNQPQLKWHKAYFNAPNGIEPLALDMSSMGKGQVWINGQSIGRYWMVYAKGNCNGCNYAGTYRQAKCQIGCGQPTQRWYHVPRSWLKPTNNLLVVFEELGGNPWKISLVKRIVHTPRVSESNLMTNTTQE
;
A
#
# COMPACT_ATOMS: atom_id res chain seq x y z
N ALA A 1 1.39 6.44 4.15
CA ALA A 1 2.21 5.92 3.03
C ALA A 1 3.15 7.02 2.54
N GLY A 2 4.44 6.71 2.34
CA GLY A 2 5.52 7.68 2.13
C GLY A 2 5.99 7.89 0.68
N GLY A 3 5.15 7.59 -0.32
CA GLY A 3 5.47 7.77 -1.74
C GLY A 3 4.22 7.72 -2.61
N PRO A 4 4.30 8.05 -3.91
CA PRO A 4 3.14 8.18 -4.77
C PRO A 4 2.56 6.79 -5.07
N PHE A 5 1.25 6.61 -4.86
CA PHE A 5 0.54 5.34 -5.10
C PHE A 5 1.11 4.12 -4.36
N ILE A 6 1.90 4.35 -3.31
CA ILE A 6 2.33 3.29 -2.40
C ILE A 6 1.18 2.98 -1.44
N THR A 7 0.90 1.70 -1.24
CA THR A 7 -0.09 1.22 -0.27
C THR A 7 0.25 1.70 1.14
N THR A 8 -0.74 1.73 2.04
CA THR A 8 -0.48 2.02 3.45
C THR A 8 0.34 0.90 4.09
N SER A 9 0.10 -0.35 3.69
CA SER A 9 0.97 -1.48 4.04
C SER A 9 2.34 -1.31 3.39
N TYR A 10 3.38 -1.53 4.20
CA TYR A 10 4.77 -1.61 3.78
C TYR A 10 5.39 -2.96 4.18
N ASP A 11 4.58 -4.03 4.09
CA ASP A 11 4.95 -5.38 4.51
C ASP A 11 6.22 -5.91 3.82
N TYR A 12 6.40 -5.58 2.55
CA TYR A 12 7.60 -5.89 1.74
C TYR A 12 7.95 -7.40 1.68
N ASP A 13 7.01 -8.29 2.04
CA ASP A 13 7.29 -9.71 2.28
C ASP A 13 8.48 -9.90 3.24
N ALA A 14 8.63 -9.01 4.21
CA ALA A 14 9.77 -9.00 5.12
C ALA A 14 9.77 -10.24 6.04
N PRO A 15 10.93 -10.64 6.60
CA PRO A 15 11.02 -11.75 7.56
C PRO A 15 10.17 -11.54 8.81
N ILE A 16 9.88 -10.29 9.16
CA ILE A 16 8.87 -9.90 10.15
C ILE A 16 7.81 -9.13 9.36
N ASP A 17 6.57 -9.57 9.43
CA ASP A 17 5.48 -8.96 8.66
C ASP A 17 5.06 -7.59 9.21
N GLU A 18 4.18 -6.89 8.48
CA GLU A 18 3.65 -5.56 8.86
C GLU A 18 3.11 -5.49 10.31
N TYR A 19 2.66 -6.62 10.84
CA TYR A 19 2.02 -6.74 12.15
C TYR A 19 2.99 -7.18 13.25
N GLY A 20 4.28 -7.32 12.94
CA GLY A 20 5.31 -7.75 13.89
C GLY A 20 5.40 -9.27 14.08
N LEU A 21 4.75 -10.07 13.22
CA LEU A 21 4.79 -11.53 13.32
C LEU A 21 5.90 -12.12 12.46
N LEU A 22 6.51 -13.21 12.93
CA LEU A 22 7.54 -13.91 12.18
C LEU A 22 6.94 -14.56 10.93
N ARG A 23 7.54 -14.30 9.77
CA ARG A 23 7.14 -14.88 8.49
C ARG A 23 7.98 -16.13 8.21
N GLU A 24 7.47 -17.28 8.61
CA GLU A 24 8.10 -18.55 8.25
C GLU A 24 7.72 -18.99 6.82
N PRO A 25 8.64 -19.60 6.06
CA PRO A 25 9.95 -20.05 6.51
C PRO A 25 11.07 -19.01 6.38
N LYS A 26 10.77 -17.81 5.86
CA LYS A 26 11.78 -16.80 5.51
C LYS A 26 12.60 -16.37 6.72
N TYR A 27 11.95 -16.09 7.85
CA TYR A 27 12.62 -15.70 9.08
C TYR A 27 13.58 -16.78 9.58
N GLY A 28 13.09 -18.01 9.76
CA GLY A 28 13.88 -19.13 10.26
C GLY A 28 15.04 -19.48 9.31
N HIS A 29 14.76 -19.51 8.00
CA HIS A 29 15.77 -19.83 6.99
C HIS A 29 16.91 -18.81 6.95
N LEU A 30 16.59 -17.52 7.01
CA LEU A 30 17.60 -16.46 7.08
C LEU A 30 18.33 -16.44 8.43
N LYS A 31 17.65 -16.76 9.53
CA LYS A 31 18.28 -16.93 10.85
C LYS A 31 19.33 -18.04 10.82
N ASP A 32 19.03 -19.18 10.21
CA ASP A 32 19.99 -20.29 10.11
C ASP A 32 21.10 -20.01 9.10
N LEU A 33 20.83 -19.28 8.01
CA LEU A 33 21.87 -18.72 7.14
C LEU A 33 22.84 -17.85 7.93
N HIS A 34 22.34 -16.91 8.75
CA HIS A 34 23.20 -16.06 9.57
C HIS A 34 24.06 -16.86 10.56
N LYS A 35 23.49 -17.91 11.19
CA LYS A 35 24.28 -18.81 12.06
C LYS A 35 25.41 -19.51 11.29
N ALA A 36 25.15 -19.98 10.07
CA ALA A 36 26.17 -20.60 9.23
C ALA A 36 27.27 -19.59 8.86
N ILE A 37 26.91 -18.38 8.44
CA ILE A 37 27.86 -17.29 8.16
C ILE A 37 28.70 -16.97 9.39
N LYS A 38 28.09 -16.92 10.59
CA LYS A 38 28.80 -16.66 11.84
C LYS A 38 29.83 -17.74 12.20
N GLN A 39 29.57 -19.00 11.87
CA GLN A 39 30.58 -20.06 12.02
C GLN A 39 31.75 -19.86 11.05
N CYS A 40 31.52 -19.26 9.87
CA CYS A 40 32.56 -18.93 8.90
C CYS A 40 33.31 -17.62 9.21
N GLU A 41 32.86 -16.82 10.18
CA GLU A 41 33.28 -15.42 10.38
C GLU A 41 34.79 -15.24 10.42
N HIS A 42 35.49 -16.05 11.21
CA HIS A 42 36.95 -15.92 11.35
C HIS A 42 37.70 -16.17 10.04
N ALA A 43 37.24 -17.10 9.20
CA ALA A 43 37.85 -17.35 7.90
C ALA A 43 37.53 -16.22 6.89
N LEU A 44 36.28 -15.74 6.90
CA LEU A 44 35.79 -14.66 6.02
C LEU A 44 36.53 -13.34 6.24
N VAL A 45 36.81 -12.97 7.49
CA VAL A 45 37.49 -11.70 7.81
C VAL A 45 39.01 -11.77 7.74
N SER A 46 39.58 -12.97 7.59
CA SER A 46 41.03 -13.20 7.63
C SER A 46 41.63 -13.64 6.29
N SER A 47 40.83 -13.76 5.24
CA SER A 47 41.31 -14.18 3.92
C SER A 47 40.36 -13.74 2.80
N ASP A 48 40.89 -13.62 1.60
CA ASP A 48 40.10 -13.47 0.37
C ASP A 48 39.71 -14.86 -0.18
N PRO A 49 38.59 -14.96 -0.92
CA PRO A 49 38.16 -16.24 -1.47
C PRO A 49 39.05 -16.69 -2.62
N LYS A 50 39.53 -17.93 -2.56
CA LYS A 50 40.05 -18.65 -3.72
C LYS A 50 38.91 -19.39 -4.42
N VAL A 51 38.69 -19.08 -5.69
CA VAL A 51 37.64 -19.72 -6.51
C VAL A 51 38.21 -20.95 -7.21
N THR A 52 37.52 -22.09 -7.09
CA THR A 52 37.85 -23.34 -7.79
C THR A 52 36.64 -23.83 -8.57
N SER A 53 36.83 -24.20 -9.83
CA SER A 53 35.76 -24.84 -10.60
C SER A 53 35.52 -26.26 -10.10
N LEU A 54 34.24 -26.61 -9.86
CA LEU A 54 33.81 -27.96 -9.49
C LEU A 54 33.03 -28.66 -10.61
N GLY A 55 32.63 -27.90 -11.65
CA GLY A 55 31.84 -28.37 -12.76
C GLY A 55 31.58 -27.25 -13.78
N ALA A 56 30.61 -27.46 -14.68
CA ALA A 56 30.27 -26.46 -15.69
C ALA A 56 29.52 -25.26 -15.09
N TYR A 57 28.71 -25.50 -14.05
CA TYR A 57 27.91 -24.48 -13.36
C TYR A 57 28.22 -24.41 -11.87
N GLU A 58 29.15 -25.24 -11.39
CA GLU A 58 29.46 -25.41 -9.99
C GLU A 58 30.83 -24.84 -9.63
N GLN A 59 30.89 -24.09 -8.54
CA GLN A 59 32.12 -23.44 -8.06
C GLN A 59 32.26 -23.58 -6.55
N ALA A 60 33.50 -23.66 -6.08
CA ALA A 60 33.86 -23.55 -4.68
C ALA A 60 34.55 -22.21 -4.41
N TYR A 61 34.05 -21.45 -3.45
CA TYR A 61 34.70 -20.27 -2.90
C TYR A 61 35.30 -20.63 -1.55
N VAL A 62 36.63 -20.66 -1.46
CA VAL A 62 37.35 -21.14 -0.27
C VAL A 62 38.08 -19.99 0.39
N PHE A 63 37.70 -19.71 1.64
CA PHE A 63 38.36 -18.77 2.53
C PHE A 63 39.23 -19.59 3.47
N SER A 64 40.55 -19.46 3.38
CA SER A 64 41.45 -20.29 4.18
C SER A 64 42.69 -19.55 4.63
N THR A 65 43.05 -19.76 5.89
CA THR A 65 44.33 -19.38 6.50
C THR A 65 45.04 -20.65 7.00
N ARG A 66 46.13 -20.49 7.75
CA ARG A 66 46.79 -21.64 8.39
C ARG A 66 45.94 -22.32 9.47
N THR A 67 44.97 -21.61 10.06
CA THR A 67 44.20 -22.09 11.23
C THR A 67 42.71 -22.22 10.98
N THR A 68 42.16 -21.59 9.94
CA THR A 68 40.72 -21.58 9.66
C THR A 68 40.45 -21.86 8.18
N CYS A 69 39.35 -22.54 7.89
CA CYS A 69 38.91 -22.81 6.52
C CYS A 69 37.38 -22.78 6.46
N ALA A 70 36.80 -21.94 5.60
CA ALA A 70 35.39 -21.97 5.26
C ALA A 70 35.22 -22.08 3.74
N ALA A 71 34.24 -22.87 3.27
CA ALA A 71 33.96 -23.04 1.86
C ALA A 71 32.48 -22.82 1.55
N PHE A 72 32.21 -22.24 0.38
CA PHE A 72 30.87 -22.06 -0.19
C PHE A 72 30.81 -22.80 -1.52
N LEU A 73 29.98 -23.84 -1.59
CA LEU A 73 29.83 -24.67 -2.79
C LEU A 73 28.56 -24.24 -3.52
N ALA A 74 28.73 -23.53 -4.63
CA ALA A 74 27.64 -22.96 -5.41
C ALA A 74 27.29 -23.84 -6.61
N ASN A 75 25.99 -23.98 -6.89
CA ASN A 75 25.44 -24.48 -8.14
C ASN A 75 24.59 -23.37 -8.78
N TYR A 76 25.07 -22.80 -9.89
CA TYR A 76 24.38 -21.74 -10.63
C TYR A 76 23.40 -22.27 -11.68
N HIS A 77 23.28 -23.58 -11.86
CA HIS A 77 22.30 -24.16 -12.76
C HIS A 77 20.89 -23.97 -12.18
N SER A 78 20.01 -23.25 -12.89
CA SER A 78 18.69 -22.90 -12.37
C SER A 78 17.69 -24.05 -12.33
N ASN A 79 17.94 -25.13 -13.09
CA ASN A 79 16.94 -26.18 -13.33
C ASN A 79 17.38 -27.59 -12.90
N SER A 80 18.62 -27.75 -12.44
CA SER A 80 19.19 -29.09 -12.21
C SER A 80 20.05 -29.09 -10.96
N ALA A 81 19.86 -30.11 -10.14
CA ALA A 81 20.79 -30.42 -9.06
C ALA A 81 22.09 -31.00 -9.64
N ALA A 82 23.17 -30.87 -8.88
CA ALA A 82 24.48 -31.39 -9.24
C ALA A 82 25.10 -32.10 -8.04
N LYS A 83 25.93 -33.12 -8.31
CA LYS A 83 26.76 -33.76 -7.29
C LYS A 83 28.21 -33.42 -7.56
N VAL A 84 28.85 -32.75 -6.60
CA VAL A 84 30.23 -32.26 -6.73
C VAL A 84 31.16 -32.98 -5.78
N THR A 85 32.45 -33.02 -6.10
CA THR A 85 33.49 -33.53 -5.21
C THR A 85 34.36 -32.38 -4.73
N PHE A 86 34.44 -32.16 -3.41
CA PHE A 86 35.25 -31.13 -2.78
C PHE A 86 35.97 -31.71 -1.56
N ASN A 87 37.29 -31.52 -1.44
CA ASN A 87 38.11 -32.11 -0.37
C ASN A 87 37.85 -33.62 -0.16
N ASN A 88 37.80 -34.39 -1.25
CA ASN A 88 37.53 -35.83 -1.28
C ASN A 88 36.18 -36.26 -0.67
N ARG A 89 35.20 -35.35 -0.61
CA ARG A 89 33.83 -35.62 -0.17
C ARG A 89 32.84 -35.22 -1.24
N HIS A 90 31.72 -35.95 -1.31
CA HIS A 90 30.64 -35.64 -2.23
C HIS A 90 29.59 -34.73 -1.56
N TYR A 91 29.11 -33.74 -2.29
CA TYR A 91 28.03 -32.86 -1.87
C TYR A 91 26.97 -32.78 -2.96
N ASP A 92 25.72 -33.01 -2.58
CA ASP A 92 24.58 -32.77 -3.47
C ASP A 92 24.20 -31.29 -3.36
N LEU A 93 24.16 -30.58 -4.49
CA LEU A 93 23.80 -29.17 -4.56
C LEU A 93 22.48 -29.06 -5.35
N PRO A 94 21.36 -28.69 -4.70
CA PRO A 94 20.15 -28.33 -5.41
C PRO A 94 20.39 -27.25 -6.47
N ALA A 95 19.48 -27.17 -7.44
CA ALA A 95 19.49 -26.10 -8.44
C ALA A 95 19.53 -24.71 -7.75
N TRP A 96 20.28 -23.77 -8.31
CA TRP A 96 20.33 -22.39 -7.84
C TRP A 96 20.59 -22.25 -6.32
N SER A 97 21.61 -22.95 -5.82
CA SER A 97 21.86 -23.03 -4.38
C SER A 97 23.34 -22.94 -4.01
N ILE A 98 23.59 -22.64 -2.73
CA ILE A 98 24.93 -22.62 -2.13
C ILE A 98 24.88 -23.43 -0.83
N SER A 99 25.79 -24.40 -0.68
CA SER A 99 26.08 -25.06 0.61
C SER A 99 27.23 -24.35 1.33
N ILE A 100 27.13 -24.19 2.64
CA ILE A 100 28.09 -23.49 3.50
C ILE A 100 28.78 -24.49 4.41
N LEU A 101 30.11 -24.52 4.34
CA LEU A 101 30.98 -25.45 5.07
C LEU A 101 31.96 -24.65 5.95
N PRO A 102 31.66 -24.40 7.23
CA PRO A 102 32.47 -23.54 8.11
C PRO A 102 33.87 -24.05 8.45
N ASP A 103 34.12 -25.33 8.17
CA ASP A 103 35.38 -26.07 8.37
C ASP A 103 35.91 -26.67 7.05
N CYS A 104 35.35 -26.25 5.90
CA CYS A 104 35.59 -26.83 4.57
C CYS A 104 35.26 -28.33 4.43
N ARG A 105 34.42 -28.88 5.33
CA ARG A 105 34.06 -30.32 5.36
C ARG A 105 32.59 -30.60 5.65
N THR A 106 31.95 -29.83 6.51
CA THR A 106 30.63 -30.13 7.08
C THR A 106 29.61 -29.16 6.49
N ASP A 107 28.68 -29.67 5.67
CA ASP A 107 27.56 -28.87 5.15
C ASP A 107 26.55 -28.58 6.27
N VAL A 108 26.63 -27.39 6.85
CA VAL A 108 25.73 -26.97 7.95
C VAL A 108 24.47 -26.28 7.45
N PHE A 109 24.48 -25.78 6.21
CA PHE A 109 23.40 -25.01 5.63
C PHE A 109 23.47 -25.00 4.09
N ASN A 110 22.31 -25.18 3.44
CA ASN A 110 22.17 -24.96 2.01
C ASN A 110 21.00 -24.00 1.74
N THR A 111 21.20 -23.02 0.86
CA THR A 111 20.23 -21.94 0.60
C THR A 111 18.90 -22.41 0.02
N ALA A 112 18.82 -23.60 -0.58
CA ALA A 112 17.59 -24.19 -1.13
C ALA A 112 16.98 -25.28 -0.23
N ARG A 113 17.66 -25.70 0.84
CA ARG A 113 17.16 -26.72 1.79
C ARG A 113 16.46 -26.05 2.97
N VAL A 114 15.20 -25.72 2.80
CA VAL A 114 14.37 -25.05 3.82
C VAL A 114 13.88 -26.05 4.87
N ARG A 115 14.17 -25.79 6.15
CA ARG A 115 13.79 -26.67 7.29
C ARG A 115 12.58 -26.20 8.09
N PHE A 116 12.05 -25.03 7.76
CA PHE A 116 10.91 -24.41 8.46
C PHE A 116 9.63 -24.63 7.67
N GLN A 117 8.51 -24.80 8.39
CA GLN A 117 7.19 -24.88 7.79
C GLN A 117 6.68 -23.47 7.47
N PRO A 118 6.02 -23.25 6.32
CA PRO A 118 5.41 -21.97 6.02
C PRO A 118 4.35 -21.57 7.04
N SER A 119 4.36 -20.29 7.42
CA SER A 119 3.32 -19.69 8.25
C SER A 119 2.00 -19.62 7.50
N GLN A 120 0.92 -20.11 8.11
CA GLN A 120 -0.43 -19.90 7.61
C GLN A 120 -1.07 -18.71 8.31
N ILE A 121 -1.19 -17.61 7.59
CA ILE A 121 -1.79 -16.37 8.09
C ILE A 121 -3.30 -16.39 7.87
N GLN A 122 -4.05 -16.02 8.91
CA GLN A 122 -5.49 -15.83 8.84
C GLN A 122 -5.89 -14.50 9.49
N MET A 123 -6.88 -13.84 8.89
CA MET A 123 -7.53 -12.64 9.44
C MET A 123 -8.93 -13.05 9.90
N LEU A 124 -9.09 -13.26 11.21
CA LEU A 124 -10.35 -13.74 11.79
C LEU A 124 -11.14 -12.59 12.42
N PRO A 125 -12.49 -12.61 12.38
CA PRO A 125 -13.30 -11.62 13.08
C PRO A 125 -12.92 -11.50 14.56
N SER A 126 -12.75 -10.28 15.06
CA SER A 126 -12.38 -10.05 16.47
C SER A 126 -13.57 -10.17 17.44
N ASN A 127 -14.79 -10.31 16.91
CA ASN A 127 -16.07 -10.21 17.63
C ASN A 127 -16.32 -8.88 18.35
N SER A 128 -15.42 -7.90 18.23
CA SER A 128 -15.70 -6.54 18.69
C SER A 128 -16.72 -5.90 17.75
N LYS A 129 -17.79 -5.36 18.35
CA LYS A 129 -18.86 -4.69 17.62
C LYS A 129 -18.52 -3.21 17.49
N LEU A 130 -18.59 -2.69 16.27
CA LEU A 130 -18.67 -1.25 16.02
C LEU A 130 -20.11 -0.82 16.28
N PHE A 131 -20.29 0.18 17.14
CA PHE A 131 -21.61 0.68 17.53
C PHE A 131 -21.69 2.20 17.40
N SER A 132 -22.91 2.72 17.41
CA SER A 132 -23.19 4.17 17.32
C SER A 132 -22.62 4.82 16.05
N TRP A 133 -22.91 4.23 14.88
CA TRP A 133 -22.56 4.83 13.60
C TRP A 133 -23.30 6.15 13.39
N GLU A 134 -22.53 7.20 13.11
CA GLU A 134 -23.02 8.52 12.73
C GLU A 134 -22.29 8.97 11.46
N THR A 135 -22.99 9.73 10.62
CA THR A 135 -22.46 10.25 9.36
C THR A 135 -22.57 11.78 9.33
N TYR A 136 -21.58 12.41 8.72
CA TYR A 136 -21.58 13.82 8.34
C TYR A 136 -21.28 13.91 6.84
N ASP A 137 -22.14 14.58 6.09
CA ASP A 137 -21.91 14.85 4.66
C ASP A 137 -20.96 16.03 4.53
N GLU A 138 -19.86 15.85 3.79
CA GLU A 138 -18.89 16.92 3.56
C GLU A 138 -19.58 18.10 2.87
N ASP A 139 -19.64 19.24 3.57
CA ASP A 139 -20.35 20.41 3.07
C ASP A 139 -19.55 21.13 1.99
N VAL A 140 -19.98 20.92 0.75
CA VAL A 140 -19.43 21.56 -0.44
C VAL A 140 -20.14 22.87 -0.82
N SER A 141 -21.24 23.24 -0.15
CA SER A 141 -22.10 24.36 -0.55
C SER A 141 -21.43 25.73 -0.38
N SER A 142 -20.56 25.86 0.64
CA SER A 142 -19.89 27.10 1.02
C SER A 142 -18.44 27.20 0.52
N LEU A 143 -17.98 26.26 -0.33
CA LEU A 143 -16.58 26.20 -0.79
C LEU A 143 -16.10 27.50 -1.43
N ALA A 144 -16.90 28.08 -2.33
CA ALA A 144 -16.52 29.28 -3.06
C ALA A 144 -16.48 30.55 -2.19
N GLU A 145 -17.27 30.59 -1.11
CA GLU A 145 -17.34 31.74 -0.20
C GLU A 145 -16.21 31.71 0.83
N ASN A 146 -15.79 30.50 1.23
CA ASN A 146 -14.71 30.30 2.19
C ASN A 146 -13.31 30.31 1.56
N SER A 147 -13.22 30.27 0.22
CA SER A 147 -11.95 30.26 -0.50
C SER A 147 -11.17 31.56 -0.29
N LYS A 148 -10.04 31.48 0.42
CA LYS A 148 -9.19 32.65 0.73
C LYS A 148 -8.10 32.93 -0.31
N ILE A 149 -7.84 31.96 -1.18
CA ILE A 149 -6.76 32.03 -2.17
C ILE A 149 -7.40 32.19 -3.55
N THR A 150 -6.95 33.17 -4.33
CA THR A 150 -7.36 33.34 -5.73
C THR A 150 -6.16 33.63 -6.61
N ALA A 151 -6.16 33.12 -7.84
CA ALA A 151 -5.13 33.39 -8.83
C ALA A 151 -5.75 33.49 -10.23
N SER A 152 -5.09 34.25 -11.11
CA SER A 152 -5.35 34.18 -12.55
C SER A 152 -4.57 32.98 -13.09
N GLY A 153 -5.29 31.95 -13.54
CA GLY A 153 -4.69 30.68 -13.94
C GLY A 153 -4.67 29.61 -12.84
N LEU A 154 -4.20 28.42 -13.22
CA LEU A 154 -4.11 27.23 -12.36
C LEU A 154 -2.84 27.25 -11.47
N LEU A 155 -3.02 27.04 -10.17
CA LEU A 155 -1.95 26.82 -9.21
C LEU A 155 -1.59 25.34 -9.13
N GLU A 156 -0.30 25.05 -9.02
CA GLU A 156 0.20 23.71 -8.72
C GLU A 156 -0.17 23.32 -7.27
N GLN A 157 -0.61 22.08 -7.07
CA GLN A 157 -1.24 21.65 -5.83
C GLN A 157 -0.28 21.68 -4.64
N LEU A 158 0.95 21.16 -4.78
CA LEU A 158 1.91 21.11 -3.68
C LEU A 158 2.29 22.51 -3.19
N SER A 159 2.42 23.47 -4.11
CA SER A 159 2.67 24.89 -3.80
C SER A 159 1.52 25.52 -3.00
N ALA A 160 0.27 25.18 -3.34
CA ALA A 160 -0.91 25.71 -2.67
C ALA A 160 -1.19 25.03 -1.32
N THR A 161 -1.09 23.70 -1.24
CA THR A 161 -1.40 22.94 -0.01
C THR A 161 -0.24 22.88 0.96
N ARG A 162 1.01 23.04 0.50
CA ARG A 162 2.22 22.77 1.29
C ARG A 162 2.21 21.40 1.94
N ASP A 163 1.57 20.42 1.28
CA ASP A 163 1.36 19.05 1.77
C ASP A 163 0.66 18.97 3.14
N THR A 164 -0.10 20.00 3.52
CA THR A 164 -0.88 20.01 4.77
C THR A 164 -2.18 19.22 4.66
N SER A 165 -2.63 18.93 3.44
CA SER A 165 -3.77 18.07 3.11
C SER A 165 -3.56 17.43 1.74
N ASP A 166 -4.12 16.23 1.56
CA ASP A 166 -4.19 15.54 0.27
C ASP A 166 -5.09 16.28 -0.73
N TYR A 167 -5.98 17.14 -0.24
CA TYR A 167 -7.09 17.69 -1.01
C TYR A 167 -6.86 19.17 -1.36
N LEU A 168 -7.11 19.51 -2.62
CA LEU A 168 -7.18 20.90 -3.09
C LEU A 168 -8.39 21.09 -4.00
N TRP A 169 -9.28 22.01 -3.62
CA TRP A 169 -10.37 22.43 -4.47
C TRP A 169 -9.91 23.52 -5.44
N TYR A 170 -10.19 23.32 -6.73
CA TYR A 170 -10.03 24.30 -7.80
C TYR A 170 -11.43 24.80 -8.20
N ILE A 171 -11.72 26.07 -7.94
CA ILE A 171 -13.07 26.63 -8.10
C ILE A 171 -13.04 27.78 -9.10
N THR A 172 -13.90 27.74 -10.11
CA THR A 172 -14.07 28.85 -11.05
C THR A 172 -15.55 29.09 -11.34
N SER A 173 -15.86 30.26 -11.88
CA SER A 173 -17.22 30.64 -12.27
C SER A 173 -17.31 30.76 -13.78
N ILE A 174 -18.44 30.34 -14.32
CA ILE A 174 -18.78 30.51 -15.73
C ILE A 174 -20.19 31.03 -15.91
N ASP A 175 -20.32 32.09 -16.71
CA ASP A 175 -21.62 32.58 -17.16
C ASP A 175 -22.07 31.86 -18.42
N ILE A 176 -23.27 31.31 -18.36
CA ILE A 176 -23.91 30.57 -19.43
C ILE A 176 -25.05 31.41 -19.99
N SER A 177 -25.03 31.63 -21.31
CA SER A 177 -26.09 32.39 -21.98
C SER A 177 -27.43 31.64 -21.86
N PRO A 178 -28.55 32.33 -21.56
CA PRO A 178 -29.88 31.72 -21.64
C PRO A 178 -30.24 31.19 -23.03
N SER A 179 -29.51 31.63 -24.08
CA SER A 179 -29.72 31.17 -25.45
C SER A 179 -29.13 29.80 -25.77
N GLU A 180 -28.21 29.28 -24.92
CA GLU A 180 -27.46 28.04 -25.19
C GLU A 180 -28.39 26.87 -25.52
N SER A 181 -28.10 26.18 -26.63
CA SER A 181 -28.99 25.16 -27.16
C SER A 181 -29.10 23.91 -26.27
N PHE A 182 -28.07 23.59 -25.47
CA PHE A 182 -28.10 22.45 -24.54
C PHE A 182 -29.16 22.63 -23.43
N LEU A 183 -29.52 23.87 -23.07
CA LEU A 183 -30.57 24.15 -22.08
C LEU A 183 -31.97 23.72 -22.57
N ARG A 184 -32.14 23.51 -23.88
CA ARG A 184 -33.40 23.08 -24.52
C ARG A 184 -33.43 21.58 -24.85
N GLY A 185 -32.56 20.78 -24.21
CA GLY A 185 -32.54 19.32 -24.36
C GLY A 185 -31.67 18.81 -25.51
N ARG A 186 -30.71 19.59 -26.00
CA ARG A 186 -29.63 19.09 -26.88
C ARG A 186 -28.54 18.34 -26.10
N ASN A 187 -27.41 18.05 -26.75
CA ASN A 187 -26.25 17.39 -26.17
C ASN A 187 -25.79 18.10 -24.89
N LYS A 188 -25.59 17.33 -23.82
CA LYS A 188 -25.09 17.87 -22.55
C LYS A 188 -23.64 18.37 -22.70
N PRO A 189 -23.29 19.50 -22.08
CA PRO A 189 -21.92 19.94 -22.03
C PRO A 189 -21.06 18.97 -21.20
N SER A 190 -19.76 18.99 -21.46
CA SER A 190 -18.79 18.19 -20.72
C SER A 190 -17.56 19.01 -20.37
N ILE A 191 -16.97 18.72 -19.21
CA ILE A 191 -15.71 19.32 -18.80
C ILE A 191 -14.60 18.29 -18.89
N SER A 192 -13.47 18.70 -19.46
CA SER A 192 -12.24 17.93 -19.41
C SER A 192 -11.15 18.68 -18.66
N SER A 193 -10.37 17.95 -17.88
CA SER A 193 -9.18 18.49 -17.21
C SER A 193 -8.02 17.51 -17.33
N ALA A 194 -6.81 18.05 -17.44
CA ALA A 194 -5.59 17.26 -17.51
C ALA A 194 -4.68 17.51 -16.31
N PHE A 195 -4.01 16.45 -15.87
CA PHE A 195 -2.87 16.47 -14.95
C PHE A 195 -1.70 15.70 -15.57
N GLY A 196 -0.53 16.30 -15.69
CA GLY A 196 0.68 15.56 -16.06
C GLY A 196 1.94 16.40 -16.17
N THR A 197 3.09 15.73 -16.05
CA THR A 197 4.42 16.28 -16.38
C THR A 197 4.86 15.79 -17.76
N LYS A 198 5.99 16.30 -18.26
CA LYS A 198 6.55 16.00 -19.59
C LYS A 198 6.85 14.51 -19.82
N GLU A 199 7.00 13.70 -18.77
CA GLU A 199 7.45 12.29 -18.83
C GLU A 199 6.31 11.27 -18.66
N HIS A 200 5.17 11.67 -18.09
CA HIS A 200 3.97 10.85 -17.94
C HIS A 200 2.73 11.61 -18.42
N PRO A 201 2.30 11.38 -19.68
CA PRO A 201 1.22 12.16 -20.26
C PRO A 201 -0.11 11.88 -19.56
N SER A 202 -0.62 12.95 -18.94
CA SER A 202 -2.04 13.29 -18.75
C SER A 202 -2.97 12.20 -18.21
N PHE A 203 -3.33 12.26 -16.92
CA PHE A 203 -4.67 11.83 -16.54
C PHE A 203 -5.65 12.85 -17.13
N ASN A 204 -6.48 12.41 -18.07
CA ASN A 204 -7.54 13.23 -18.65
C ASN A 204 -8.87 12.82 -18.02
N PHE A 205 -9.40 13.67 -17.15
CA PHE A 205 -10.80 13.58 -16.77
C PHE A 205 -11.65 14.14 -17.93
N ASN A 206 -12.72 13.46 -18.29
CA ASN A 206 -13.78 14.00 -19.14
C ASN A 206 -15.13 13.50 -18.61
N GLY A 207 -16.02 14.42 -18.26
CA GLY A 207 -17.31 14.08 -17.68
C GLY A 207 -18.42 15.05 -18.10
N PRO A 208 -19.67 14.57 -18.25
CA PRO A 208 -20.81 15.44 -18.47
C PRO A 208 -21.04 16.33 -17.25
N ILE A 209 -21.51 17.55 -17.48
CA ILE A 209 -21.88 18.48 -16.41
C ILE A 209 -23.27 19.06 -16.66
N ASP A 210 -23.99 19.33 -15.59
CA ASP A 210 -25.30 19.99 -15.66
C ASP A 210 -25.11 21.48 -15.35
N LEU A 211 -25.34 22.32 -16.36
CA LEU A 211 -25.24 23.77 -16.26
C LEU A 211 -26.61 24.43 -16.42
N ARG A 212 -26.79 25.59 -15.79
CA ARG A 212 -28.01 26.41 -15.86
C ARG A 212 -27.70 27.75 -16.51
N ALA A 213 -28.71 28.46 -17.00
CA ALA A 213 -28.54 29.84 -17.46
C ALA A 213 -28.04 30.74 -16.32
N GLY A 214 -27.15 31.68 -16.63
CA GLY A 214 -26.52 32.56 -15.65
C GLY A 214 -25.19 32.00 -15.10
N THR A 215 -24.79 32.47 -13.92
CA THR A 215 -23.51 32.10 -13.30
C THR A 215 -23.57 30.71 -12.69
N ASN A 216 -22.65 29.84 -13.11
CA ASN A 216 -22.43 28.51 -12.56
C ASN A 216 -21.06 28.47 -11.89
N LYS A 217 -20.98 27.80 -10.73
CA LYS A 217 -19.71 27.52 -10.06
C LYS A 217 -19.29 26.09 -10.38
N ILE A 218 -18.06 25.94 -10.85
CA ILE A 218 -17.42 24.64 -11.11
C ILE A 218 -16.38 24.44 -10.02
N ALA A 219 -16.50 23.35 -9.27
CA ALA A 219 -15.53 22.95 -8.25
C ALA A 219 -14.92 21.59 -8.63
N LEU A 220 -13.60 21.53 -8.76
CA LEU A 220 -12.85 20.32 -9.05
C LEU A 220 -12.01 19.96 -7.82
N LEU A 221 -12.19 18.76 -7.28
CA LEU A 221 -11.38 18.25 -6.18
C LEU A 221 -10.17 17.51 -6.75
N SER A 222 -8.97 18.01 -6.48
CA SER A 222 -7.73 17.32 -6.78
C SER A 222 -7.18 16.63 -5.54
N VAL A 223 -6.67 15.40 -5.71
CA VAL A 223 -6.23 14.54 -4.61
C VAL A 223 -4.80 14.05 -4.86
N ALA A 224 -3.88 14.39 -3.97
CA ALA A 224 -2.52 13.84 -3.96
C ALA A 224 -2.53 12.52 -3.17
N VAL A 225 -1.96 11.45 -3.76
CA VAL A 225 -1.86 10.14 -3.09
C VAL A 225 -0.39 9.82 -2.84
N GLY A 226 0.23 10.64 -2.00
CA GLY A 226 1.68 10.68 -1.80
C GLY A 226 2.41 11.46 -2.90
N LEU A 227 3.57 11.99 -2.55
CA LEU A 227 4.42 12.77 -3.45
C LEU A 227 5.54 11.91 -4.06
N PRO A 228 6.03 12.23 -5.27
CA PRO A 228 7.17 11.57 -5.89
C PRO A 228 8.37 11.43 -4.96
N ASN A 229 9.00 10.26 -4.97
CA ASN A 229 10.12 9.92 -4.08
C ASN A 229 11.31 9.28 -4.80
N GLY A 230 11.35 9.35 -6.13
CA GLY A 230 12.45 8.86 -6.96
C GLY A 230 12.33 9.35 -8.40
N GLY A 231 13.47 9.55 -9.07
CA GLY A 231 13.56 10.13 -10.42
C GLY A 231 14.61 11.24 -10.49
N ILE A 232 15.04 11.64 -11.69
CA ILE A 232 15.90 12.83 -11.84
C ILE A 232 15.00 14.06 -11.69
N HIS A 233 15.37 14.98 -10.79
CA HIS A 233 14.63 16.21 -10.53
C HIS A 233 13.14 16.00 -10.17
N PHE A 234 12.81 14.92 -9.45
CA PHE A 234 11.42 14.62 -9.08
C PHE A 234 10.78 15.70 -8.21
N GLU A 235 11.58 16.54 -7.54
CA GLU A 235 11.12 17.72 -6.79
C GLU A 235 10.50 18.81 -7.68
N SER A 236 10.79 18.79 -8.99
CA SER A 236 10.23 19.72 -9.97
C SER A 236 8.91 19.25 -10.60
N TRP A 237 8.49 18.02 -10.27
CA TRP A 237 7.28 17.42 -10.85
C TRP A 237 6.03 18.05 -10.22
N LYS A 238 5.16 18.55 -11.09
CA LYS A 238 3.91 19.20 -10.67
C LYS A 238 2.91 18.15 -10.17
N THR A 239 2.06 18.55 -9.23
CA THR A 239 0.89 17.82 -8.73
C THR A 239 -0.37 18.65 -8.95
N GLY A 240 -1.53 17.99 -9.09
CA GLY A 240 -2.83 18.64 -9.18
C GLY A 240 -3.30 18.99 -10.58
N ILE A 241 -4.27 19.89 -10.72
CA ILE A 241 -4.81 20.25 -12.03
C ILE A 241 -3.91 21.30 -12.67
N THR A 242 -3.05 20.88 -13.60
CA THR A 242 -2.10 21.76 -14.31
C THR A 242 -2.62 22.26 -15.66
N GLY A 243 -3.78 21.76 -16.08
CA GLY A 243 -4.45 22.16 -17.31
C GLY A 243 -3.98 21.39 -18.55
N PRO A 244 -4.67 21.59 -19.69
CA PRO A 244 -5.79 22.53 -19.86
C PRO A 244 -7.08 22.08 -19.16
N VAL A 245 -7.95 23.04 -18.82
CA VAL A 245 -9.32 22.80 -18.34
C VAL A 245 -10.29 23.36 -19.38
N LEU A 246 -11.01 22.47 -20.05
CA LEU A 246 -11.80 22.79 -21.24
C LEU A 246 -13.27 22.44 -21.02
N LEU A 247 -14.15 23.36 -21.39
CA LEU A 247 -15.59 23.15 -21.42
C LEU A 247 -16.04 22.96 -22.86
N HIS A 248 -16.68 21.83 -23.12
CA HIS A 248 -17.18 21.43 -24.44
C HIS A 248 -18.70 21.52 -24.50
N GLY A 249 -19.23 21.63 -25.74
CA GLY A 249 -20.67 21.55 -25.99
C GLY A 249 -21.43 22.87 -25.81
N LEU A 250 -20.74 24.02 -25.86
CA LEU A 250 -21.38 25.32 -26.00
C LEU A 250 -21.70 25.59 -27.47
N ASP A 251 -22.68 26.45 -27.75
CA ASP A 251 -23.05 26.83 -29.13
C ASP A 251 -21.89 27.49 -29.88
N ARG A 252 -21.01 28.19 -29.16
CA ARG A 252 -19.78 28.80 -29.69
C ARG A 252 -18.59 27.83 -29.74
N GLY A 253 -18.82 26.55 -29.53
CA GLY A 253 -17.79 25.50 -29.51
C GLY A 253 -17.25 25.23 -28.11
N GLN A 254 -15.93 25.28 -27.96
CA GLN A 254 -15.22 24.96 -26.72
C GLN A 254 -14.74 26.25 -26.05
N LYS A 255 -14.79 26.29 -24.71
CA LYS A 255 -14.23 27.37 -23.90
C LYS A 255 -13.06 26.86 -23.06
N ASP A 256 -11.91 27.50 -23.18
CA ASP A 256 -10.76 27.24 -22.32
C ASP A 256 -10.90 28.03 -21.00
N LEU A 257 -10.93 27.32 -19.88
CA LEU A 257 -11.05 27.89 -18.54
C LEU A 257 -9.69 28.03 -17.84
N THR A 258 -8.60 27.54 -18.46
CA THR A 258 -7.26 27.43 -17.84
C THR A 258 -6.74 28.77 -17.34
N GLY A 259 -6.86 29.84 -18.13
CA GLY A 259 -6.38 31.18 -17.80
C GLY A 259 -7.34 32.07 -17.01
N GLN A 260 -8.52 31.56 -16.63
CA GLN A 260 -9.52 32.37 -15.89
C GLN A 260 -9.12 32.58 -14.43
N LYS A 261 -9.90 33.39 -13.71
CA LYS A 261 -9.77 33.50 -12.26
C LYS A 261 -10.22 32.19 -11.59
N TRP A 262 -9.33 31.63 -10.79
CA TRP A 262 -9.57 30.45 -9.96
C TRP A 262 -9.49 30.84 -8.49
N SER A 263 -10.33 30.21 -7.68
CA SER A 263 -10.32 30.27 -6.21
C SER A 263 -9.96 28.88 -5.67
N TYR A 264 -9.28 28.84 -4.53
CA TYR A 264 -8.71 27.62 -3.99
C TYR A 264 -9.08 27.45 -2.51
N GLN A 265 -9.42 26.21 -2.15
CA GLN A 265 -9.61 25.78 -0.76
C GLN A 265 -8.70 24.58 -0.51
N VAL A 266 -7.75 24.75 0.42
CA VAL A 266 -6.89 23.65 0.90
C VAL A 266 -7.68 22.81 1.88
N GLY A 267 -7.67 21.49 1.66
CA GLY A 267 -8.30 20.52 2.54
C GLY A 267 -9.82 20.48 2.49
N LEU A 268 -10.37 19.69 3.42
CA LEU A 268 -11.79 19.47 3.63
C LEU A 268 -12.28 20.28 4.84
N LYS A 269 -13.57 20.61 4.87
CA LYS A 269 -14.21 21.21 6.04
C LYS A 269 -14.10 20.30 7.26
N GLY A 270 -14.27 18.98 7.08
CA GLY A 270 -14.06 18.01 8.16
C GLY A 270 -12.65 18.01 8.75
N GLU A 271 -11.62 18.30 7.92
CA GLU A 271 -10.25 18.51 8.39
C GLU A 271 -10.13 19.84 9.15
N ALA A 272 -10.69 20.93 8.62
CA ALA A 272 -10.63 22.26 9.22
C ALA A 272 -11.30 22.33 10.61
N VAL A 273 -12.39 21.58 10.82
CA VAL A 273 -13.08 21.48 12.13
C VAL A 273 -12.59 20.31 12.99
N ASN A 274 -11.54 19.60 12.55
CA ASN A 274 -10.89 18.51 13.27
C ASN A 274 -11.86 17.41 13.76
N LEU A 275 -12.67 16.86 12.85
CA LEU A 275 -13.66 15.81 13.17
C LEU A 275 -13.05 14.52 13.74
N VAL A 276 -11.74 14.35 13.63
CA VAL A 276 -11.01 13.17 14.12
C VAL A 276 -10.66 13.28 15.61
N SER A 277 -10.79 14.45 16.23
CA SER A 277 -10.42 14.68 17.62
C SER A 277 -11.32 13.90 18.59
N PRO A 278 -10.76 13.05 19.48
CA PRO A 278 -11.56 12.31 20.45
C PRO A 278 -12.16 13.19 21.56
N ASN A 279 -11.60 14.39 21.76
CA ASN A 279 -12.00 15.33 22.81
C ASN A 279 -12.61 16.63 22.23
N GLY A 280 -12.84 16.68 20.92
CA GLY A 280 -13.42 17.85 20.27
C GLY A 280 -14.90 17.97 20.58
N VAL A 281 -15.36 19.17 20.93
CA VAL A 281 -16.79 19.49 20.87
C VAL A 281 -17.16 19.54 19.39
N SER A 282 -18.03 18.63 18.94
CA SER A 282 -18.42 18.58 17.53
C SER A 282 -19.10 19.88 17.14
N SER A 283 -18.49 20.62 16.20
CA SER A 283 -19.09 21.81 15.59
C SER A 283 -19.97 21.49 14.39
N VAL A 284 -20.21 20.19 14.14
CA VAL A 284 -21.05 19.71 13.03
C VAL A 284 -22.17 18.82 13.55
N ASP A 285 -23.27 18.83 12.81
CA ASP A 285 -24.46 18.03 13.07
C ASP A 285 -24.26 16.62 12.49
N TRP A 286 -23.85 15.70 13.35
CA TRP A 286 -23.79 14.28 13.02
C TRP A 286 -25.19 13.69 12.94
N VAL A 287 -25.48 12.97 11.86
CA VAL A 287 -26.75 12.29 11.68
C VAL A 287 -26.59 10.82 12.04
N ARG A 288 -27.45 10.31 12.92
CA ARG A 288 -27.56 8.87 13.17
C ARG A 288 -28.12 8.19 11.94
N THR A 289 -27.36 7.27 11.39
CA THR A 289 -27.68 6.71 10.08
C THR A 289 -28.55 5.46 10.24
N SER A 290 -29.72 5.43 9.58
CA SER A 290 -30.53 4.22 9.44
C SER A 290 -30.01 3.39 8.25
N GLN A 291 -30.19 2.06 8.29
CA GLN A 291 -29.72 1.17 7.21
C GLN A 291 -30.31 1.48 5.82
N ALA A 292 -31.32 2.36 5.74
CA ALA A 292 -32.09 2.67 4.53
C ALA A 292 -31.53 3.83 3.69
N SER A 293 -30.57 4.63 4.19
CA SER A 293 -29.95 5.73 3.42
C SER A 293 -28.74 5.23 2.61
N GLN A 294 -28.99 4.26 1.71
CA GLN A 294 -27.99 3.54 0.91
C GLN A 294 -27.60 4.21 -0.41
N ASN A 295 -28.32 5.26 -0.84
CA ASN A 295 -27.97 6.03 -2.03
C ASN A 295 -26.93 7.09 -1.62
N GLN A 296 -25.66 6.73 -1.64
CA GLN A 296 -24.62 7.52 -0.97
C GLN A 296 -23.97 8.53 -1.94
N PRO A 297 -24.21 9.84 -1.77
CA PRO A 297 -23.31 10.85 -2.31
C PRO A 297 -21.86 10.61 -1.82
N GLN A 298 -20.90 11.04 -2.63
CA GLN A 298 -19.45 10.99 -2.35
C GLN A 298 -19.07 11.97 -1.23
N LEU A 299 -17.85 11.83 -0.67
CA LEU A 299 -17.29 12.71 0.37
C LEU A 299 -18.11 12.70 1.67
N LYS A 300 -18.02 11.61 2.44
CA LYS A 300 -18.69 11.47 3.74
C LYS A 300 -17.70 11.19 4.85
N TRP A 301 -18.00 11.71 6.03
CA TRP A 301 -17.35 11.32 7.27
C TRP A 301 -18.26 10.36 8.02
N HIS A 302 -17.68 9.28 8.51
CA HIS A 302 -18.34 8.33 9.39
C HIS A 302 -17.58 8.24 10.69
N LYS A 303 -18.30 8.07 11.79
CA LYS A 303 -17.68 7.72 13.06
C LYS A 303 -18.46 6.61 13.76
N ALA A 304 -17.73 5.81 14.54
CA ALA A 304 -18.27 4.75 15.37
C ALA A 304 -17.43 4.59 16.62
N TYR A 305 -17.95 3.83 17.58
CA TYR A 305 -17.24 3.47 18.79
C TYR A 305 -17.10 1.96 18.92
N PHE A 306 -16.02 1.52 19.58
CA PHE A 306 -15.79 0.11 19.85
C PHE A 306 -14.93 -0.14 21.09
N ASN A 307 -15.04 -1.35 21.64
CA ASN A 307 -14.17 -1.79 22.73
C ASN A 307 -12.99 -2.58 22.16
N ALA A 308 -11.83 -2.49 22.81
CA ALA A 308 -10.66 -3.24 22.36
C ALA A 308 -10.95 -4.75 22.42
N PRO A 309 -10.66 -5.51 21.36
CA PRO A 309 -10.77 -6.96 21.42
C PRO A 309 -9.80 -7.55 22.44
N ASN A 310 -10.26 -8.58 23.16
CA ASN A 310 -9.42 -9.38 24.05
C ASN A 310 -8.22 -10.00 23.32
N GLY A 311 -7.24 -10.51 24.08
CA GLY A 311 -6.06 -11.19 23.54
C GLY A 311 -4.95 -10.23 23.10
N ILE A 312 -3.86 -10.81 22.59
CA ILE A 312 -2.64 -10.09 22.22
C ILE A 312 -2.39 -10.07 20.70
N GLU A 313 -3.24 -10.73 19.92
CA GLU A 313 -3.04 -10.91 18.47
C GLU A 313 -3.13 -9.55 17.75
N PRO A 314 -2.26 -9.25 16.77
CA PRO A 314 -2.33 -7.98 16.04
C PRO A 314 -3.70 -7.75 15.39
N LEU A 315 -4.07 -6.48 15.22
CA LEU A 315 -5.41 -6.09 14.77
C LEU A 315 -5.37 -5.35 13.44
N ALA A 316 -6.43 -5.48 12.65
CA ALA A 316 -6.64 -4.66 11.47
C ALA A 316 -8.12 -4.32 11.27
N LEU A 317 -8.41 -3.26 10.54
CA LEU A 317 -9.74 -3.02 9.98
C LEU A 317 -9.86 -3.70 8.62
N ASP A 318 -10.93 -4.46 8.44
CA ASP A 318 -11.38 -4.91 7.13
C ASP A 318 -12.21 -3.83 6.46
N MET A 319 -11.62 -3.20 5.44
CA MET A 319 -12.21 -2.08 4.70
C MET A 319 -12.82 -2.53 3.36
N SER A 320 -13.04 -3.83 3.14
CA SER A 320 -13.51 -4.38 1.85
C SER A 320 -14.87 -3.87 1.38
N SER A 321 -15.62 -3.23 2.26
CA SER A 321 -16.95 -2.65 1.98
C SER A 321 -16.92 -1.18 1.62
N MET A 322 -15.72 -0.58 1.62
CA MET A 322 -15.50 0.86 1.45
C MET A 322 -14.86 1.15 0.08
N GLY A 323 -14.70 2.43 -0.25
CA GLY A 323 -14.11 2.89 -1.51
C GLY A 323 -12.67 3.36 -1.33
N LYS A 324 -12.49 4.64 -1.01
CA LYS A 324 -11.18 5.29 -0.80
C LYS A 324 -11.30 6.32 0.31
N GLY A 325 -10.25 6.53 1.07
CA GLY A 325 -10.16 7.71 1.92
C GLY A 325 -9.12 7.52 3.02
N GLN A 326 -9.47 7.94 4.24
CA GLN A 326 -8.57 7.95 5.37
C GLN A 326 -9.26 7.44 6.64
N VAL A 327 -8.47 6.83 7.53
CA VAL A 327 -8.99 6.27 8.78
C VAL A 327 -8.17 6.75 9.98
N TRP A 328 -8.87 7.03 11.07
CA TRP A 328 -8.30 7.40 12.36
C TRP A 328 -8.87 6.55 13.48
N ILE A 329 -8.02 6.23 14.45
CA ILE A 329 -8.38 5.60 15.72
C ILE A 329 -7.96 6.53 16.85
N ASN A 330 -8.90 6.98 17.66
CA ASN A 330 -8.65 7.90 18.78
C ASN A 330 -7.87 9.17 18.36
N GLY A 331 -8.16 9.70 17.15
CA GLY A 331 -7.48 10.86 16.57
C GLY A 331 -6.12 10.56 15.92
N GLN A 332 -5.60 9.34 16.02
CA GLN A 332 -4.37 8.91 15.36
C GLN A 332 -4.69 8.35 13.98
N SER A 333 -4.05 8.87 12.92
CA SER A 333 -4.23 8.34 11.57
C SER A 333 -3.59 6.96 11.44
N ILE A 334 -4.38 5.96 11.02
CA ILE A 334 -3.85 4.65 10.61
C ILE A 334 -3.52 4.62 9.11
N GLY A 335 -3.71 5.74 8.41
CA GLY A 335 -3.35 5.95 7.01
C GLY A 335 -4.52 6.00 6.04
N ARG A 336 -4.16 6.08 4.76
CA ARG A 336 -5.08 6.07 3.62
C ARG A 336 -5.58 4.66 3.37
N TYR A 337 -6.81 4.49 2.90
CA TYR A 337 -7.31 3.23 2.35
C TYR A 337 -7.79 3.42 0.92
N TRP A 338 -7.69 2.36 0.11
CA TRP A 338 -8.20 2.37 -1.25
C TRP A 338 -8.48 0.96 -1.78
N MET A 339 -9.74 0.66 -2.09
CA MET A 339 -10.18 -0.64 -2.64
C MET A 339 -9.95 -0.75 -4.15
N VAL A 340 -8.74 -0.48 -4.63
CA VAL A 340 -8.35 -0.77 -6.01
C VAL A 340 -7.96 -2.23 -6.13
N TYR A 341 -8.44 -2.94 -7.15
CA TYR A 341 -8.11 -4.33 -7.39
C TYR A 341 -6.74 -4.48 -8.05
N ALA A 342 -5.92 -5.36 -7.51
CA ALA A 342 -4.57 -5.62 -8.00
C ALA A 342 -4.62 -6.25 -9.40
N LYS A 343 -3.89 -5.62 -10.32
CA LYS A 343 -3.59 -6.15 -11.66
C LYS A 343 -2.17 -6.69 -11.66
N GLY A 344 -1.91 -7.69 -12.48
CA GLY A 344 -0.57 -8.26 -12.59
C GLY A 344 -0.61 -9.71 -13.06
N ASN A 345 0.53 -10.38 -12.91
CA ASN A 345 0.66 -11.79 -13.24
C ASN A 345 0.99 -12.57 -11.96
N CYS A 346 -0.03 -13.20 -11.39
CA CYS A 346 0.09 -14.05 -10.21
C CYS A 346 0.16 -15.53 -10.58
N ASN A 347 0.82 -15.87 -11.69
CA ASN A 347 1.19 -17.25 -11.99
C ASN A 347 2.25 -17.69 -10.97
N GLY A 348 2.11 -18.89 -10.42
CA GLY A 348 3.05 -19.41 -9.41
C GLY A 348 4.52 -19.28 -9.84
N CYS A 349 5.42 -19.18 -8.86
CA CYS A 349 6.83 -18.94 -9.12
C CYS A 349 7.74 -20.00 -8.49
N ASN A 350 8.99 -20.03 -8.95
CA ASN A 350 10.05 -20.89 -8.39
C ASN A 350 11.19 -20.00 -7.85
N TYR A 351 11.83 -20.45 -6.76
CA TYR A 351 12.99 -19.77 -6.17
C TYR A 351 14.18 -19.67 -7.13
N ALA A 352 14.35 -20.68 -7.99
CA ALA A 352 15.51 -20.81 -8.84
C ALA A 352 15.55 -19.80 -10.00
N GLY A 353 16.75 -19.36 -10.35
CA GLY A 353 17.01 -18.35 -11.38
C GLY A 353 16.81 -16.91 -10.89
N THR A 354 17.31 -15.95 -11.67
CA THR A 354 17.34 -14.53 -11.33
C THR A 354 15.97 -14.01 -10.89
N TYR A 355 15.93 -13.36 -9.72
CA TYR A 355 14.72 -12.73 -9.21
C TYR A 355 14.49 -11.34 -9.82
N ARG A 356 13.23 -11.04 -10.11
CA ARG A 356 12.72 -9.71 -10.47
C ARG A 356 11.44 -9.48 -9.67
N GLN A 357 11.12 -8.22 -9.36
CA GLN A 357 9.96 -7.86 -8.52
C GLN A 357 8.65 -8.49 -9.01
N ALA A 358 8.46 -8.60 -10.33
CA ALA A 358 7.25 -9.18 -10.93
C ALA A 358 7.20 -10.73 -10.89
N LYS A 359 8.25 -11.43 -10.44
CA LYS A 359 8.38 -12.89 -10.56
C LYS A 359 7.39 -13.67 -9.69
N CYS A 360 7.11 -13.18 -8.48
CA CYS A 360 6.33 -13.90 -7.45
C CYS A 360 5.20 -13.01 -6.90
N GLN A 361 4.38 -12.43 -7.79
CA GLN A 361 3.25 -11.61 -7.38
C GLN A 361 2.12 -12.48 -6.83
N ILE A 362 1.39 -11.98 -5.83
CA ILE A 362 0.23 -12.62 -5.23
C ILE A 362 -0.93 -11.62 -5.11
N GLY A 363 -2.16 -12.12 -4.96
CA GLY A 363 -3.33 -11.26 -4.69
C GLY A 363 -3.95 -10.58 -5.92
N CYS A 364 -3.60 -10.98 -7.14
CA CYS A 364 -4.26 -10.50 -8.36
C CYS A 364 -5.77 -10.75 -8.30
N GLY A 365 -6.57 -9.77 -8.74
CA GLY A 365 -8.03 -9.84 -8.67
C GLY A 365 -8.62 -9.65 -7.27
N GLN A 366 -7.81 -9.30 -6.27
CA GLN A 366 -8.24 -8.88 -4.94
C GLN A 366 -7.90 -7.40 -4.72
N PRO A 367 -8.50 -6.73 -3.71
CA PRO A 367 -8.07 -5.40 -3.31
C PRO A 367 -6.56 -5.38 -2.99
N THR A 368 -5.85 -4.40 -3.56
CA THR A 368 -4.41 -4.15 -3.36
C THR A 368 -4.03 -4.06 -1.88
N GLN A 369 -4.92 -3.51 -1.05
CA GLN A 369 -4.88 -3.63 0.39
C GLN A 369 -6.30 -3.66 0.97
N ARG A 370 -6.67 -4.79 1.57
CA ARG A 370 -7.96 -4.98 2.25
C ARG A 370 -7.91 -4.63 3.74
N TRP A 371 -6.83 -5.03 4.40
CA TRP A 371 -6.67 -4.91 5.85
C TRP A 371 -5.72 -3.77 6.21
N TYR A 372 -6.14 -2.94 7.14
CA TYR A 372 -5.42 -1.74 7.58
C TYR A 372 -5.04 -1.90 9.05
N HIS A 373 -3.74 -1.99 9.32
CA HIS A 373 -3.19 -2.28 10.64
C HIS A 373 -3.68 -1.26 11.69
N VAL A 374 -4.19 -1.77 12.81
CA VAL A 374 -4.54 -0.99 14.00
C VAL A 374 -3.58 -1.35 15.13
N PRO A 375 -2.63 -0.48 15.48
CA PRO A 375 -1.71 -0.75 16.59
C PRO A 375 -2.47 -0.91 17.90
N ARG A 376 -2.26 -2.03 18.61
CA ARG A 376 -2.93 -2.29 19.89
C ARG A 376 -2.65 -1.21 20.95
N SER A 377 -1.46 -0.62 20.92
CA SER A 377 -1.07 0.46 21.83
C SER A 377 -1.88 1.75 21.66
N TRP A 378 -2.61 1.90 20.54
CA TRP A 378 -3.49 3.06 20.31
C TRP A 378 -4.89 2.87 20.89
N LEU A 379 -5.19 1.67 21.42
CA LEU A 379 -6.51 1.32 21.94
C LEU A 379 -6.59 1.50 23.45
N LYS A 380 -7.70 2.08 23.89
CA LYS A 380 -8.21 2.04 25.26
C LYS A 380 -9.03 0.76 25.46
N PRO A 381 -9.24 0.28 26.69
CA PRO A 381 -10.08 -0.90 26.93
C PRO A 381 -11.49 -0.77 26.33
N THR A 382 -12.10 0.42 26.47
CA THR A 382 -13.45 0.71 26.02
C THR A 382 -13.54 2.05 25.32
N ASN A 383 -14.61 2.24 24.55
CA ASN A 383 -14.98 3.53 23.96
C ASN A 383 -13.88 4.16 23.08
N ASN A 384 -13.28 3.35 22.22
CA ASN A 384 -12.37 3.81 21.17
C ASN A 384 -13.17 4.47 20.06
N LEU A 385 -12.73 5.64 19.62
CA LEU A 385 -13.32 6.36 18.49
C LEU A 385 -12.68 5.88 17.19
N LEU A 386 -13.50 5.39 16.27
CA LEU A 386 -13.15 5.18 14.86
C LEU A 386 -13.74 6.34 14.04
N VAL A 387 -12.92 7.02 13.25
CA VAL A 387 -13.36 7.99 12.24
C VAL A 387 -12.86 7.55 10.87
N VAL A 388 -13.73 7.59 9.87
CA VAL A 388 -13.45 7.23 8.48
C VAL A 388 -13.92 8.37 7.60
N PHE A 389 -13.03 8.93 6.79
CA PHE A 389 -13.43 9.76 5.66
C PHE A 389 -13.52 8.88 4.41
N GLU A 390 -14.66 8.86 3.73
CA GLU A 390 -14.96 8.08 2.53
C GLU A 390 -15.18 9.00 1.33
N GLU A 391 -14.28 8.89 0.35
CA GLU A 391 -14.24 9.70 -0.86
C GLU A 391 -15.19 9.20 -1.96
N LEU A 392 -15.26 7.89 -2.19
CA LEU A 392 -15.89 7.31 -3.38
C LEU A 392 -17.26 6.69 -3.09
N GLY A 393 -17.53 6.38 -1.83
CA GLY A 393 -18.74 5.73 -1.36
C GLY A 393 -18.47 4.30 -0.87
N GLY A 394 -19.17 3.90 0.18
CA GLY A 394 -18.95 2.62 0.85
C GLY A 394 -20.07 2.30 1.84
N ASN A 395 -20.05 1.08 2.38
CA ASN A 395 -20.97 0.64 3.42
C ASN A 395 -20.24 0.52 4.77
N PRO A 396 -20.26 1.57 5.62
CA PRO A 396 -19.49 1.59 6.86
C PRO A 396 -19.91 0.51 7.87
N TRP A 397 -21.16 0.04 7.85
CA TRP A 397 -21.64 -1.00 8.77
C TRP A 397 -21.02 -2.38 8.51
N LYS A 398 -20.43 -2.58 7.32
CA LYS A 398 -19.70 -3.80 6.99
C LYS A 398 -18.20 -3.70 7.32
N ILE A 399 -17.72 -2.55 7.79
CA ILE A 399 -16.39 -2.45 8.38
C ILE A 399 -16.35 -3.35 9.61
N SER A 400 -15.25 -4.10 9.77
CA SER A 400 -15.07 -4.95 10.93
C SER A 400 -13.62 -4.95 11.41
N LEU A 401 -13.43 -5.15 12.71
CA LEU A 401 -12.11 -5.32 13.28
C LEU A 401 -11.76 -6.81 13.28
N VAL A 402 -10.60 -7.15 12.73
CA VAL A 402 -10.10 -8.52 12.60
C VAL A 402 -8.81 -8.72 13.40
N LYS A 403 -8.56 -9.95 13.81
CA LYS A 403 -7.33 -10.42 14.44
C LYS A 403 -6.49 -11.17 13.44
N ARG A 404 -5.19 -10.87 13.42
CA ARG A 404 -4.22 -11.62 12.63
C ARG A 404 -3.65 -12.77 13.46
N ILE A 405 -3.82 -13.99 12.98
CA ILE A 405 -3.30 -15.20 13.62
C ILE A 405 -2.38 -15.91 12.65
N VAL A 406 -1.24 -16.37 13.16
CA VAL A 406 -0.30 -17.22 12.43
C VAL A 406 -0.41 -18.63 13.00
N HIS A 407 -0.80 -19.58 12.16
CA HIS A 407 -0.69 -21.00 12.44
C HIS A 407 0.63 -21.51 11.87
N THR A 408 1.55 -21.88 12.75
CA THR A 408 2.67 -22.74 12.41
C THR A 408 2.29 -24.16 12.78
N PRO A 409 2.11 -25.09 11.81
CA PRO A 409 1.92 -26.48 12.16
C PRO A 409 3.13 -26.96 12.95
N ARG A 410 2.90 -27.51 14.16
CA ARG A 410 3.96 -28.14 14.95
C ARG A 410 4.52 -29.30 14.14
N VAL A 411 5.81 -29.27 13.85
CA VAL A 411 6.53 -30.46 13.41
C VAL A 411 6.57 -31.41 14.61
N SER A 412 5.90 -32.55 14.53
CA SER A 412 6.16 -33.64 15.47
C SER A 412 7.59 -34.10 15.23
N GLU A 413 8.43 -34.08 16.28
CA GLU A 413 9.83 -34.54 16.29
C GLU A 413 9.98 -36.07 16.07
N SER A 414 9.06 -36.73 15.37
CA SER A 414 9.03 -38.19 15.25
C SER A 414 9.74 -38.76 14.02
N ASN A 415 10.25 -37.96 13.08
CA ASN A 415 10.82 -38.48 11.82
C ASN A 415 12.31 -38.20 11.58
N LEU A 416 13.06 -37.76 12.61
CA LEU A 416 14.52 -37.57 12.51
C LEU A 416 15.33 -38.65 13.24
N MET A 417 14.69 -39.68 13.80
CA MET A 417 15.38 -40.84 14.37
C MET A 417 14.67 -42.15 14.01
N THR A 418 14.93 -42.68 12.81
CA THR A 418 14.89 -44.13 12.57
C THR A 418 15.90 -44.50 11.49
N ASN A 419 17.05 -45.03 11.95
CA ASN A 419 17.81 -46.18 11.43
C ASN A 419 18.29 -46.10 9.96
N THR A 420 19.57 -45.89 9.61
CA THR A 420 20.81 -46.57 10.05
C THR A 420 20.63 -48.06 10.34
N THR A 421 21.36 -48.90 9.61
CA THR A 421 21.43 -50.37 9.61
C THR A 421 20.33 -51.12 8.86
N GLN A 422 20.67 -51.57 7.65
CA GLN A 422 20.57 -52.98 7.25
C GLN A 422 21.61 -53.26 6.16
N GLU A 423 22.14 -54.49 6.21
CA GLU A 423 23.39 -55.06 5.68
C GLU A 423 23.85 -54.71 4.26
#